data_AF-A8M3S2-F1
#
_entry.id   AF-A8M3S2-F1
#
_cell.length_a   1.000
_cell.length_b   1.000
_cell.length_c   1.000
_cell.angle_alpha   90.00
_cell.angle_beta   90.00
_cell.angle_gamma   90.00
#
_symmetry.space_group_name_H-M   'P 1'
#
loop_
_entity.id
_entity.type
_entity.pdbx_description
1 polymer ?
#
loop_
_entity_poly.entity_id
_entity_poly.type
_entity_poly.pdbx_seq_one_letter_code
_entity_poly.pdbx_strand_id
1 'polypeptide(L)'
;MANSANVDTQAMAAASAIFTDHIGTHRTTHGSIGNEVQVLASRWTGEASTVFVTSTMRQWLDVYQKVIGRLEAMKQSLDDNSGLYARTHEQTVETAGSPLPGLPGI
;
A
#
# COMPACT_ATOMS: atom_id res chain seq x y z
N MET A 1 -25.80 -7.12 9.69
CA MET A 1 -24.54 -7.77 9.27
C MET A 1 -24.14 -7.37 7.85
N ALA A 2 -25.04 -7.42 6.85
CA ALA A 2 -24.71 -7.02 5.46
C ALA A 2 -24.28 -5.54 5.29
N ASN A 3 -24.91 -4.60 5.98
CA ASN A 3 -24.61 -3.17 5.84
C ASN A 3 -23.20 -2.79 6.38
N SER A 4 -22.73 -3.47 7.42
CA SER A 4 -21.40 -3.23 8.02
C SER A 4 -20.28 -3.70 7.10
N ALA A 5 -20.41 -4.88 6.50
CA ALA A 5 -19.42 -5.42 5.56
C ALA A 5 -19.25 -4.53 4.31
N ASN A 6 -20.34 -3.94 3.81
CA ASN A 6 -20.29 -3.02 2.68
C ASN A 6 -19.51 -1.74 3.03
N VAL A 7 -19.82 -1.11 4.17
CA VAL A 7 -19.09 0.07 4.67
C VAL A 7 -17.59 -0.23 4.87
N ASP A 8 -17.25 -1.41 5.40
CA ASP A 8 -15.86 -1.83 5.62
C ASP A 8 -15.11 -2.00 4.28
N THR A 9 -15.73 -2.61 3.26
CA THR A 9 -15.09 -2.74 1.92
C THR A 9 -14.86 -1.39 1.25
N GLN A 10 -15.79 -0.44 1.39
CA GLN A 10 -15.63 0.91 0.84
C GLN A 10 -14.48 1.66 1.53
N ALA A 11 -14.37 1.57 2.85
CA ALA A 11 -13.27 2.17 3.60
C ALA A 11 -11.91 1.56 3.22
N MET A 12 -11.84 0.24 3.01
CA MET A 12 -10.63 -0.44 2.53
C MET A 12 -10.24 0.00 1.12
N ALA A 13 -11.20 0.15 0.20
CA ALA A 13 -10.92 0.66 -1.14
C ALA A 13 -10.36 2.10 -1.12
N ALA A 14 -10.92 2.96 -0.27
CA ALA A 14 -10.40 4.32 -0.07
C ALA A 14 -8.97 4.31 0.50
N ALA A 15 -8.71 3.47 1.50
CA ALA A 15 -7.37 3.31 2.06
C ALA A 15 -6.37 2.77 1.02
N SER A 16 -6.77 1.84 0.14
CA SER A 16 -5.91 1.32 -0.92
C SER A 16 -5.52 2.39 -1.95
N ALA A 17 -6.46 3.28 -2.30
CA ALA A 17 -6.17 4.44 -3.14
C ALA A 17 -5.16 5.39 -2.47
N ILE A 18 -5.33 5.66 -1.17
CA ILE A 18 -4.40 6.48 -0.38
C ILE A 18 -3.00 5.87 -0.35
N PHE A 19 -2.88 4.56 -0.10
CA PHE A 19 -1.59 3.86 -0.16
C PHE A 19 -0.96 3.96 -1.55
N THR A 20 -1.75 3.80 -2.61
CA THR A 20 -1.26 3.89 -4.00
C THR A 20 -0.65 5.26 -4.29
N ASP A 21 -1.36 6.33 -3.91
CA ASP A 21 -0.89 7.70 -4.10
C ASP A 21 0.38 8.00 -3.28
N HIS A 22 0.40 7.60 -2.00
CA HIS A 22 1.57 7.80 -1.16
C HIS A 22 2.78 6.99 -1.63
N ILE A 23 2.61 5.74 -2.08
CA ILE A 23 3.69 4.95 -2.67
C ILE A 23 4.25 5.66 -3.91
N GLY A 24 3.38 6.19 -4.78
CA GLY A 24 3.80 6.97 -5.95
C GLY A 24 4.59 8.23 -5.57
N THR A 25 4.11 8.97 -4.57
CA THR A 25 4.78 10.16 -4.03
C THR A 25 6.16 9.79 -3.48
N HIS A 26 6.25 8.76 -2.63
CA HIS A 26 7.52 8.34 -2.04
C HIS A 26 8.53 7.84 -3.09
N ARG A 27 8.08 7.10 -4.10
CA ARG A 27 8.95 6.69 -5.23
C ARG A 27 9.48 7.90 -6.00
N THR A 28 8.62 8.90 -6.24
CA THR A 28 9.02 10.15 -6.90
C THR A 28 10.04 10.92 -6.06
N THR A 29 9.79 11.05 -4.75
CA THR A 29 10.72 11.70 -3.81
C THR A 29 12.06 10.98 -3.73
N HIS A 30 12.05 9.65 -3.66
CA HIS A 30 13.27 8.82 -3.68
C HIS A 30 14.11 9.08 -4.93
N GLY A 31 13.47 9.07 -6.11
CA GLY A 31 14.13 9.39 -7.37
C GLY A 31 14.67 10.82 -7.43
N SER A 32 13.90 11.82 -6.98
CA SER A 32 14.33 13.23 -6.95
C SER A 32 15.58 13.41 -6.10
N ILE A 33 15.59 12.86 -4.89
CA ILE A 33 16.73 12.97 -3.98
C ILE A 33 17.94 12.22 -4.55
N GLY A 34 17.74 11.05 -5.17
CA GLY A 34 18.80 10.36 -5.89
C GLY A 34 19.48 11.24 -6.95
N ASN A 35 18.69 11.96 -7.75
CA ASN A 35 19.19 12.88 -8.77
C ASN A 35 19.90 14.09 -8.15
N GLU A 36 19.32 14.70 -7.11
CA GLU A 36 19.91 15.84 -6.40
C GLU A 36 21.27 15.47 -5.79
N VAL A 37 21.41 14.27 -5.24
CA VAL A 37 22.68 13.75 -4.72
C VAL A 37 23.72 13.61 -5.82
N GLN A 38 23.33 13.14 -7.02
CA GLN A 38 24.24 13.04 -8.16
C GLN A 38 24.70 14.42 -8.64
N VAL A 39 23.77 15.39 -8.73
CA VAL A 39 24.10 16.77 -9.07
C VAL A 39 25.05 17.37 -8.05
N LEU A 40 24.78 17.17 -6.76
CA LEU A 40 25.65 17.62 -5.68
C LEU A 40 27.04 16.99 -5.77
N ALA A 41 27.12 15.68 -6.01
CA ALA A 41 28.38 14.96 -6.15
C ALA A 41 29.24 15.48 -7.32
N SER A 42 28.60 15.98 -8.39
CA SER A 42 29.33 16.55 -9.54
C SER A 42 30.00 17.90 -9.24
N ARG A 43 29.51 18.63 -8.23
CA ARG A 43 29.95 20.00 -7.89
C ARG A 43 30.74 20.07 -6.58
N TRP A 44 30.45 19.16 -5.65
CA TRP A 44 31.09 19.11 -4.35
C TRP A 44 32.19 18.05 -4.35
N THR A 45 33.43 18.50 -4.39
CA THR A 45 34.62 17.65 -4.38
C THR A 45 35.28 17.61 -3.00
N GLY A 46 35.98 16.51 -2.72
CA GLY A 46 36.77 16.33 -1.49
C GLY A 46 36.40 15.04 -0.74
N GLU A 47 37.14 14.77 0.33
CA GLU A 47 36.92 13.59 1.16
C GLU A 47 35.55 13.59 1.84
N ALA A 48 35.12 14.75 2.35
CA ALA A 48 33.82 14.92 2.99
C ALA A 48 32.65 14.64 2.02
N SER A 49 32.74 15.09 0.77
CA SER A 49 31.70 14.84 -0.23
C SER A 49 31.65 13.37 -0.62
N THR A 50 32.81 12.72 -0.69
CA THR A 50 32.93 11.28 -0.97
C THR A 50 32.24 10.46 0.12
N VAL A 51 32.47 10.77 1.40
CA VAL A 51 31.81 10.08 2.53
C VAL A 51 30.29 10.32 2.50
N PHE A 52 29.86 11.57 2.29
CA PHE A 52 28.45 11.92 2.23
C PHE A 52 27.71 11.16 1.12
N VAL A 53 28.23 11.21 -0.11
CA VAL A 53 27.58 10.62 -1.29
C VAL A 53 27.63 9.09 -1.23
N THR A 54 28.79 8.53 -0.90
CA THR A 54 29.04 7.09 -1.04
C THR A 54 28.49 6.29 0.13
N SER A 55 28.48 6.86 1.34
CA SER A 55 28.04 6.16 2.55
C SER A 55 26.68 6.64 3.00
N THR A 56 26.57 7.91 3.40
CA THR A 56 25.38 8.43 4.06
C THR A 56 24.17 8.45 3.14
N MET A 57 24.30 9.03 1.94
CA MET A 57 23.17 9.14 1.01
C MET A 57 22.77 7.81 0.39
N ARG A 58 23.73 6.92 0.09
CA ARG A 58 23.40 5.57 -0.34
C ARG A 58 22.64 4.81 0.73
N GLN A 59 23.07 4.89 1.99
CA GLN A 59 22.37 4.25 3.10
C GLN A 59 20.97 4.84 3.30
N TRP A 60 20.83 6.16 3.22
CA TRP A 60 19.54 6.82 3.30
C TRP A 60 18.59 6.35 2.19
N LEU A 61 19.06 6.30 0.93
CA LEU A 61 18.27 5.82 -0.21
C LEU A 61 17.85 4.34 -0.05
N ASP A 62 18.72 3.48 0.48
CA ASP A 62 18.41 2.07 0.76
C ASP A 62 17.35 1.94 1.86
N VAL A 63 17.49 2.67 2.96
CA VAL A 63 16.50 2.67 4.05
C VAL A 63 15.16 3.21 3.56
N TYR A 64 15.18 4.27 2.75
CA TYR A 64 13.96 4.86 2.19
C TYR A 64 13.25 3.89 1.23
N GLN A 65 14.00 3.12 0.43
CA GLN A 65 13.42 2.05 -0.40
C GLN A 65 12.72 0.97 0.44
N LYS A 66 13.24 0.66 1.64
CA LYS A 66 12.57 -0.28 2.57
C LYS A 66 11.26 0.29 3.12
N VAL A 67 11.16 1.61 3.32
CA VAL A 67 9.90 2.26 3.72
C VAL A 67 8.86 2.10 2.62
N ILE A 68 9.24 2.35 1.35
CA ILE A 68 8.37 2.12 0.19
C ILE A 68 7.90 0.66 0.15
N GLY A 69 8.80 -0.31 0.31
CA GLY A 69 8.44 -1.72 0.34
C GLY A 69 7.48 -2.09 1.47
N ARG A 70 7.58 -1.45 2.65
CA ARG A 70 6.61 -1.66 3.75
C ARG A 70 5.24 -1.08 3.42
N LEU A 71 5.17 0.09 2.77
CA LEU A 71 3.91 0.67 2.29
C LEU A 71 3.23 -0.24 1.26
N GLU A 72 4.01 -0.81 0.34
CA GLU A 72 3.51 -1.79 -0.63
C GLU A 72 2.96 -3.05 0.04
N ALA A 73 3.67 -3.59 1.04
CA ALA A 73 3.20 -4.75 1.79
C ALA A 73 1.90 -4.46 2.57
N MET A 74 1.78 -3.27 3.17
CA MET A 74 0.54 -2.84 3.84
C MET A 74 -0.61 -2.73 2.84
N LYS A 75 -0.38 -2.15 1.66
CA LYS A 75 -1.37 -2.10 0.58
C LYS A 75 -1.82 -3.50 0.15
N GLN A 76 -0.86 -4.41 -0.07
CA GLN A 76 -1.18 -5.78 -0.47
C GLN A 76 -2.07 -6.47 0.57
N SER A 77 -1.72 -6.36 1.86
CA SER A 77 -2.54 -6.94 2.94
C SER A 77 -3.95 -6.34 2.99
N LEU A 78 -4.09 -5.04 2.70
CA LEU A 78 -5.38 -4.37 2.64
C LEU A 78 -6.24 -4.88 1.47
N ASP A 79 -5.64 -5.03 0.29
CA ASP A 79 -6.31 -5.54 -0.90
C ASP A 79 -6.77 -7.00 -0.69
N ASP A 80 -5.90 -7.85 -0.14
CA ASP A 80 -6.21 -9.25 0.18
C ASP A 80 -7.38 -9.37 1.15
N ASN A 81 -7.38 -8.55 2.20
CA ASN A 81 -8.47 -8.49 3.18
C ASN A 81 -9.77 -8.04 2.50
N SER A 82 -9.73 -7.00 1.68
CA SER A 82 -10.92 -6.49 0.98
C SER A 82 -11.55 -7.55 0.07
N GLY A 83 -10.73 -8.32 -0.64
CA GLY A 83 -11.20 -9.42 -1.50
C GLY A 83 -11.80 -10.57 -0.69
N LEU A 84 -11.28 -10.85 0.52
CA LEU A 84 -11.87 -11.84 1.42
C LEU A 84 -13.25 -11.39 1.93
N TYR A 85 -13.39 -10.13 2.33
CA TYR A 85 -14.67 -9.56 2.77
C TYR A 85 -15.72 -9.58 1.66
N ALA A 86 -15.34 -9.20 0.44
CA ALA A 86 -16.24 -9.24 -0.72
C ALA A 86 -16.76 -10.67 -0.98
N ARG A 87 -15.86 -11.67 -1.05
CA ARG A 87 -16.26 -13.08 -1.25
C ARG A 87 -17.14 -13.62 -0.13
N THR A 88 -16.79 -13.31 1.13
CA THR A 88 -17.57 -13.76 2.29
C THR A 88 -18.96 -13.13 2.29
N HIS A 89 -19.05 -11.86 1.88
CA HIS A 89 -20.30 -11.14 1.75
C HIS A 89 -21.20 -11.77 0.68
N GLU A 90 -20.67 -12.02 -0.52
CA GLU A 90 -21.37 -12.70 -1.62
C GLU A 90 -21.92 -14.07 -1.18
N GLN A 91 -21.07 -14.91 -0.58
CA GLN A 91 -21.48 -16.23 -0.06
C GLN A 91 -22.57 -16.14 1.00
N THR A 92 -22.47 -15.16 1.91
CA THR A 92 -23.47 -14.96 2.96
C THR A 92 -24.80 -14.50 2.36
N VAL A 93 -24.78 -13.61 1.36
CA VAL A 93 -25.98 -13.14 0.66
C VAL A 93 -26.62 -14.28 -0.13
N GLU A 94 -25.85 -15.09 -0.85
CA GLU A 94 -26.36 -16.27 -1.58
C GLU A 94 -26.99 -17.30 -0.63
N THR A 95 -26.35 -17.56 0.51
CA THR A 95 -26.85 -18.52 1.50
C THR A 95 -28.09 -17.99 2.23
N ALA A 96 -28.12 -16.70 2.58
CA ALA A 96 -29.27 -16.09 3.24
C ALA A 96 -30.45 -15.82 2.27
N GLY A 97 -30.16 -15.60 0.98
CA GLY A 97 -31.13 -15.42 -0.08
C GLY A 97 -31.70 -16.74 -0.62
N SER A 98 -31.07 -17.87 -0.29
CA SER A 98 -31.64 -19.20 -0.57
C SER A 98 -32.77 -19.48 0.41
N PRO A 99 -34.04 -19.57 -0.03
CA PRO A 99 -35.10 -20.03 0.84
C PRO A 99 -34.75 -21.46 1.30
N LEU A 100 -34.79 -21.68 2.62
CA LEU A 100 -34.62 -23.01 3.22
C LEU A 100 -35.49 -24.01 2.44
N PRO A 101 -34.93 -25.07 1.84
CA PRO A 101 -35.72 -26.14 1.25
C PRO A 101 -36.34 -26.95 2.40
N GLY A 102 -37.43 -26.45 2.98
CA GLY A 102 -38.01 -27.10 4.15
C GLY A 102 -39.02 -26.34 5.01
N LEU A 103 -39.76 -25.34 4.50
CA LEU A 103 -41.01 -24.91 5.16
C LEU A 103 -42.22 -25.43 4.38
N PRO A 104 -42.68 -26.68 4.62
CA PRO A 104 -43.99 -27.11 4.19
C PRO A 104 -45.05 -26.45 5.09
N GLY A 105 -45.80 -25.51 4.50
CA GLY A 105 -47.10 -25.04 5.01
C GLY A 105 -47.07 -24.15 6.26
N ILE A 106 -47.05 -22.84 6.02
CA ILE A 106 -47.95 -21.86 6.66
C ILE A 106 -48.33 -20.80 5.61
#